data_AF-A0A7K0ZT23-F1
#
_entry.id   AF-A0A7K0ZT23-F1
#
_cell.length_a   1.000
_cell.length_b   1.000
_cell.length_c   1.000
_cell.angle_alpha   90.00
_cell.angle_beta   90.00
_cell.angle_gamma   90.00
#
_symmetry.space_group_name_H-M   'P 1'
#
loop_
_entity.id
_entity.type
_entity.pdbx_description
1 polymer ?
#
loop_
_entity_poly.entity_id
_entity_poly.type
_entity_poly.pdbx_seq_one_letter_code
_entity_poly.pdbx_strand_id
1 'polypeptide(L)'
;MPVLDLMSGFIVELRNAGLPVSLTENLDAMEAVKEIPLEDRQAFKYALGATLVKSNSHWRAFETIFEVYFSLRGAEYNITDGESDTPGELGRDEQDSQQPGEGRGQSGGMDGLTPEELAQMLMQALMNGDQAMMRALAKQAVQRFAGMEPGRPVGGTYYLYRTLRNLDLDNMLEKLMQANKDSAQQDLTKLEERLEKDEFESRIEQFKQ
;
A
#
# COMPACT_ATOMS: atom_id res chain seq x y z
N MET A 1 14.11 -7.64 12.87
CA MET A 1 13.17 -7.49 14.01
C MET A 1 12.99 -8.84 14.69
N PRO A 2 12.76 -8.89 16.02
CA PRO A 2 12.35 -10.13 16.67
C PRO A 2 11.06 -10.66 16.04
N VAL A 3 10.99 -11.97 15.77
CA VAL A 3 9.78 -12.65 15.23
C VAL A 3 8.55 -12.39 16.11
N LEU A 4 8.77 -12.20 17.41
CA LEU A 4 7.72 -11.91 18.39
C LEU A 4 7.05 -10.55 18.15
N ASP A 5 7.81 -9.52 17.78
CA ASP A 5 7.28 -8.19 17.46
C ASP A 5 6.52 -8.18 16.13
N LEU A 6 6.95 -9.03 15.18
CA LEU A 6 6.27 -9.26 13.91
C LEU A 6 4.91 -9.93 14.13
N MET A 7 4.86 -10.98 14.94
CA MET A 7 3.59 -11.66 15.26
C MET A 7 2.67 -10.77 16.08
N SER A 8 3.18 -10.09 17.10
CA SER A 8 2.40 -9.16 17.93
C SER A 8 1.74 -8.07 17.09
N GLY A 9 2.49 -7.44 16.17
CA GLY A 9 1.94 -6.44 15.28
C GLY A 9 0.90 -7.00 14.31
N PHE A 10 1.08 -8.21 13.77
CA PHE A 10 0.10 -8.83 12.89
C PHE A 10 -1.23 -9.08 13.61
N ILE A 11 -1.17 -9.58 14.86
CA ILE A 11 -2.35 -9.83 15.69
C ILE A 11 -3.12 -8.54 15.99
N VAL A 12 -2.42 -7.43 16.20
CA VAL A 12 -3.04 -6.11 16.37
C VAL A 12 -3.79 -5.70 15.11
N GLU A 13 -3.21 -5.87 13.92
CA GLU A 13 -3.89 -5.54 12.66
C GLU A 13 -5.14 -6.40 12.42
N LEU A 14 -5.08 -7.71 12.71
CA LEU A 14 -6.24 -8.59 12.63
C LEU A 14 -7.39 -8.11 13.54
N ARG A 15 -7.06 -7.70 14.78
CA ARG A 15 -8.06 -7.17 15.73
C ARG A 15 -8.64 -5.84 15.28
N ASN A 16 -7.81 -4.94 14.75
CA ASN A 16 -8.25 -3.66 14.21
C ASN A 16 -9.22 -3.84 13.03
N ALA A 17 -9.01 -4.88 12.22
CA ALA A 17 -9.91 -5.27 11.13
C ALA A 17 -11.15 -6.05 11.60
N GLY A 18 -11.34 -6.24 12.91
CA GLY A 18 -12.50 -6.87 13.50
C GLY A 18 -12.43 -8.40 13.60
N LEU A 19 -11.27 -9.02 13.36
CA LEU A 19 -11.12 -10.47 13.57
C LEU A 19 -10.96 -10.78 15.07
N PRO A 20 -11.79 -11.69 15.62
CA PRO A 20 -11.78 -12.00 17.04
C PRO A 20 -10.67 -12.99 17.39
N VAL A 21 -9.44 -12.46 17.56
CA VAL A 21 -8.24 -13.24 17.91
C VAL A 21 -7.98 -13.20 19.43
N SER A 22 -8.01 -14.36 20.09
CA SER A 22 -7.76 -14.52 21.52
C SER A 22 -6.26 -14.61 21.86
N LEU A 23 -5.94 -14.62 23.15
CA LEU A 23 -4.58 -14.87 23.62
C LEU A 23 -4.14 -16.31 23.35
N THR A 24 -5.03 -17.29 23.50
CA THR A 24 -4.71 -18.71 23.27
C THR A 24 -4.35 -18.96 21.81
N GLU A 25 -5.09 -18.36 20.88
CA GLU A 25 -4.83 -18.46 19.45
C GLU A 25 -3.50 -17.83 19.06
N ASN A 26 -3.12 -16.71 19.70
CA ASN A 26 -1.81 -16.12 19.51
C ASN A 26 -0.69 -17.07 19.95
N LEU A 27 -0.85 -17.74 21.10
CA LEU A 27 0.13 -18.74 21.56
C LEU A 27 0.20 -19.94 20.61
N ASP A 28 -0.95 -20.43 20.14
CA ASP A 28 -1.03 -21.55 19.18
C ASP A 28 -0.36 -21.17 17.84
N ALA A 29 -0.58 -19.94 17.36
CA ALA A 29 0.06 -19.41 16.16
C ALA A 29 1.58 -19.30 16.31
N MET A 30 2.05 -18.82 17.48
CA MET A 30 3.48 -18.74 17.78
C MET A 30 4.14 -20.12 17.85
N GLU A 31 3.42 -21.15 18.29
CA GLU A 31 3.94 -22.52 18.30
C GLU A 31 3.93 -23.13 16.89
N ALA A 32 2.83 -23.00 16.16
CA ALA A 32 2.69 -23.55 14.81
C ALA A 32 3.74 -22.99 13.85
N VAL A 33 4.02 -21.69 13.92
CA VAL A 33 5.02 -21.03 13.05
C VAL A 33 6.44 -21.57 13.24
N LYS A 34 6.81 -22.12 14.41
CA LYS A 34 8.14 -22.69 14.63
C LYS A 34 8.42 -23.93 13.78
N GLU A 35 7.37 -24.63 13.38
CA GLU A 35 7.43 -25.88 12.61
C GLU A 35 7.34 -25.64 11.09
N ILE A 36 7.14 -24.40 10.66
CA ILE A 36 6.94 -24.04 9.26
C ILE A 36 8.20 -23.38 8.69
N PRO A 37 8.70 -23.83 7.51
CA PRO A 37 9.77 -23.14 6.80
C PRO A 37 9.36 -21.69 6.51
N LEU A 38 10.17 -20.72 6.92
CA LEU A 38 9.85 -19.29 6.74
C LEU A 38 9.87 -18.87 5.27
N GLU A 39 10.59 -19.62 4.44
CA GLU A 39 10.64 -19.52 2.99
C GLU A 39 9.38 -20.04 2.29
N ASP A 40 8.52 -20.81 2.97
CA ASP A 40 7.24 -21.27 2.43
C ASP A 40 6.10 -20.37 2.92
N ARG A 41 5.85 -19.32 2.15
CA ARG A 41 4.83 -18.31 2.45
C ARG A 41 3.44 -18.91 2.56
N GLN A 42 3.14 -19.89 1.71
CA GLN A 42 1.82 -20.46 1.61
C GLN A 42 1.56 -21.36 2.82
N ALA A 43 2.53 -22.19 3.20
CA ALA A 43 2.49 -22.94 4.44
C ALA A 43 2.39 -22.01 5.66
N PHE A 44 3.14 -20.92 5.69
CA PHE A 44 3.11 -19.93 6.77
C PHE A 44 1.74 -19.25 6.89
N LYS A 45 1.14 -18.84 5.76
CA LYS A 45 -0.21 -18.27 5.70
C LYS A 45 -1.24 -19.26 6.24
N TYR A 46 -1.19 -20.52 5.80
CA TYR A 46 -2.15 -21.53 6.22
C TYR A 46 -1.99 -21.93 7.69
N ALA A 47 -0.76 -21.98 8.21
CA ALA A 47 -0.51 -22.26 9.62
C ALA A 47 -1.07 -21.16 10.54
N LEU A 48 -0.88 -19.89 10.16
CA LEU A 48 -1.49 -18.77 10.87
C LEU A 48 -3.01 -18.76 10.70
N GLY A 49 -3.52 -19.04 9.51
CA GLY A 49 -4.96 -19.12 9.26
C GLY A 49 -5.64 -20.20 10.10
N ALA A 50 -5.02 -21.38 10.19
CA ALA A 50 -5.52 -22.52 10.96
C ALA A 50 -5.58 -22.26 12.47
N THR A 51 -4.68 -21.42 12.99
CA THR A 51 -4.59 -21.10 14.42
C THR A 51 -5.36 -19.84 14.83
N LEU A 52 -5.56 -18.89 13.90
CA LEU A 52 -6.14 -17.58 14.19
C LEU A 52 -7.59 -17.40 13.68
N VAL A 53 -8.07 -18.25 12.75
CA VAL A 53 -9.37 -18.06 12.09
C VAL A 53 -10.40 -19.09 12.57
N LYS A 54 -11.33 -18.65 13.44
CA LYS A 54 -12.42 -19.50 13.97
C LYS A 54 -13.56 -19.78 13.01
N SER A 55 -13.76 -18.90 12.03
CA SER A 55 -14.93 -18.93 11.14
C SER A 55 -14.50 -18.68 9.72
N ASN A 56 -15.06 -19.47 8.80
CA ASN A 56 -14.86 -19.29 7.37
C ASN A 56 -15.25 -17.88 6.88
N SER A 57 -16.18 -17.20 7.57
CA SER A 57 -16.53 -15.80 7.26
C SER A 57 -15.36 -14.83 7.41
N HIS A 58 -14.40 -15.12 8.29
CA HIS A 58 -13.23 -14.27 8.53
C HIS A 58 -12.04 -14.62 7.64
N TRP A 59 -12.11 -15.71 6.87
CA TRP A 59 -11.02 -16.18 6.04
C TRP A 59 -10.55 -15.13 5.02
N ARG A 60 -11.49 -14.51 4.29
CA ARG A 60 -11.16 -13.47 3.30
C ARG A 60 -10.49 -12.25 3.92
N ALA A 61 -10.94 -11.85 5.10
CA ALA A 61 -10.37 -10.70 5.81
C ALA A 61 -8.96 -11.03 6.30
N PHE A 62 -8.77 -12.21 6.91
CA PHE A 62 -7.46 -12.72 7.31
C PHE A 62 -6.48 -12.74 6.14
N GLU A 63 -6.86 -13.35 5.01
CA GLU A 63 -5.99 -13.47 3.84
C GLU A 63 -5.58 -12.09 3.32
N THR A 64 -6.53 -11.16 3.23
CA THR A 64 -6.23 -9.78 2.81
C THR A 64 -5.21 -9.12 3.75
N ILE A 65 -5.41 -9.21 5.07
CA ILE A 65 -4.52 -8.58 6.05
C ILE A 65 -3.16 -9.25 6.07
N PHE A 66 -3.10 -10.59 5.91
CA PHE A 66 -1.86 -11.33 5.78
C PHE A 66 -1.04 -10.84 4.59
N GLU A 67 -1.65 -10.76 3.39
CA GLU A 67 -0.95 -10.30 2.20
C GLU A 67 -0.44 -8.86 2.37
N VAL A 68 -1.26 -7.98 2.97
CA VAL A 68 -0.87 -6.60 3.26
C VAL A 68 0.29 -6.52 4.27
N TYR A 69 0.17 -7.20 5.40
CA TYR A 69 1.08 -7.04 6.52
C TYR A 69 2.50 -7.54 6.21
N PHE A 70 2.60 -8.70 5.55
CA PHE A 70 3.90 -9.33 5.27
C PHE A 70 4.54 -8.86 3.96
N SER A 71 3.80 -8.23 3.04
CA SER A 71 4.40 -7.63 1.83
C SER A 71 5.17 -6.33 2.11
N LEU A 72 4.78 -5.58 3.14
CA LEU A 72 5.38 -4.29 3.52
C LEU A 72 6.70 -4.41 4.29
N ARG A 73 7.04 -5.60 4.81
CA ARG A 73 8.17 -5.79 5.74
C ARG A 73 9.44 -6.37 5.11
N GLY A 74 9.53 -6.45 3.78
CA GLY A 74 10.79 -6.65 3.03
C GLY A 74 10.81 -7.84 2.08
N ALA A 75 11.76 -7.81 1.13
CA ALA A 75 11.98 -8.85 0.11
C ALA A 75 12.27 -10.25 0.70
N GLU A 76 12.72 -10.30 1.95
CA GLU A 76 12.90 -11.52 2.77
C GLU A 76 11.59 -12.25 3.11
N TYR A 77 10.43 -11.62 2.87
CA TYR A 77 9.08 -12.24 2.95
C TYR A 77 8.34 -12.21 1.61
N ASN A 78 9.01 -11.71 0.56
CA ASN A 78 8.51 -11.66 -0.80
C ASN A 78 8.94 -12.96 -1.50
N ILE A 79 8.24 -14.03 -1.15
CA ILE A 79 8.49 -15.36 -1.69
C ILE A 79 7.81 -15.39 -3.06
N THR A 80 8.63 -15.31 -4.11
CA THR A 80 8.20 -15.63 -5.47
C THR A 80 7.76 -17.10 -5.48
N ASP A 81 6.52 -17.34 -5.88
CA ASP A 81 5.99 -18.69 -6.09
C ASP A 81 6.97 -19.49 -6.95
N GLY A 82 7.55 -20.52 -6.35
CA GLY A 82 8.31 -21.53 -7.07
C GLY A 82 7.38 -22.29 -8.02
N GLU A 83 7.83 -22.40 -9.26
CA GLU A 83 7.26 -23.20 -10.37
C GLU A 83 6.00 -22.65 -11.05
N SER A 84 6.26 -21.74 -12.01
CA SER A 84 5.57 -21.78 -13.30
C SER A 84 6.64 -21.79 -14.39
N ASP A 85 6.96 -22.99 -14.84
CA ASP A 85 7.78 -23.28 -16.01
C ASP A 85 7.24 -22.51 -17.23
N THR A 86 7.95 -21.45 -17.63
CA THR A 86 7.79 -20.85 -18.95
C THR A 86 9.19 -20.65 -19.54
N PRO A 87 9.66 -21.54 -20.43
CA PRO A 87 10.93 -21.35 -21.10
C PRO A 87 10.75 -20.32 -22.21
N GLY A 88 11.48 -19.19 -22.15
CA GLY A 88 11.42 -18.24 -23.25
C GLY A 88 12.07 -16.87 -23.09
N GLU A 89 13.25 -16.74 -22.47
CA GLU A 89 14.11 -15.57 -22.71
C GLU A 89 15.48 -16.01 -23.20
N LEU A 90 15.61 -16.10 -24.53
CA LEU A 90 16.88 -15.91 -25.22
C LEU A 90 16.62 -15.10 -26.49
N GLY A 91 17.18 -13.89 -26.52
CA GLY A 91 17.47 -13.14 -27.74
C GLY A 91 16.47 -12.04 -28.09
N ARG A 92 16.76 -10.81 -27.67
CA ARG A 92 16.42 -9.63 -28.47
C ARG A 92 17.64 -8.74 -28.61
N ASP A 93 18.45 -9.10 -29.60
CA ASP A 93 19.24 -8.14 -30.35
C ASP A 93 18.30 -7.13 -31.04
N GLU A 94 18.84 -5.93 -31.16
CA GLU A 94 18.28 -4.73 -31.75
C GLU A 94 17.89 -4.93 -33.22
N GLN A 95 16.65 -4.57 -33.61
CA GLN A 95 16.43 -3.91 -34.90
C GLN A 95 15.09 -3.17 -35.03
N ASP A 96 15.24 -1.96 -35.57
CA ASP A 96 14.31 -0.92 -35.98
C ASP A 96 13.08 -1.42 -36.77
N SER A 97 11.91 -0.82 -36.50
CA SER A 97 10.86 -0.55 -37.49
C SER A 97 9.87 0.49 -36.96
N GLN A 98 9.93 1.70 -37.52
CA GLN A 98 8.97 2.79 -37.36
C GLN A 98 7.62 2.46 -38.02
N GLN A 99 6.49 2.75 -37.35
CA GLN A 99 5.42 3.69 -37.80
C GLN A 99 4.14 3.60 -36.93
N PRO A 100 3.28 4.66 -36.92
CA PRO A 100 2.68 5.20 -35.71
C PRO A 100 1.18 4.94 -35.58
N GLY A 101 0.73 4.80 -34.33
CA GLY A 101 -0.68 4.89 -33.94
C GLY A 101 -0.84 6.02 -32.92
N GLU A 102 -1.52 7.08 -33.35
CA GLU A 102 -1.86 8.29 -32.60
C GLU A 102 -2.63 8.00 -31.30
N GLY A 103 -2.33 8.80 -30.27
CA GLY A 103 -2.99 8.74 -28.96
C GLY A 103 -2.09 9.02 -27.76
N ARG A 104 -0.89 9.57 -27.94
CA ARG A 104 -0.02 9.98 -26.81
C ARG A 104 -0.31 11.42 -26.40
N GLY A 105 -1.37 11.61 -25.63
CA GLY A 105 -1.50 12.76 -24.76
C GLY A 105 -0.44 12.67 -23.66
N GLN A 106 0.63 13.45 -23.78
CA GLN A 106 1.45 14.03 -22.71
C GLN A 106 1.60 13.21 -21.40
N SER A 107 1.93 11.93 -21.50
CA SER A 107 2.28 11.06 -20.36
C SER A 107 3.75 10.65 -20.48
N GLY A 108 4.63 11.66 -20.55
CA GLY A 108 6.08 11.45 -20.66
C GLY A 108 6.88 11.96 -19.46
N GLY A 109 6.31 12.87 -18.66
CA GLY A 109 6.99 13.44 -17.50
C GLY A 109 6.77 12.70 -16.19
N MET A 110 5.69 11.91 -16.09
CA MET A 110 5.25 11.29 -14.82
C MET A 110 5.63 9.81 -14.68
N ASP A 111 6.08 9.16 -15.76
CA ASP A 111 6.44 7.72 -15.75
C ASP A 111 7.77 7.46 -15.03
N GLY A 112 8.69 8.43 -15.04
CA GLY A 112 10.01 8.31 -14.42
C GLY A 112 10.06 8.63 -12.92
N LEU A 113 8.99 9.19 -12.35
CA LEU A 113 9.03 9.73 -10.98
C LEU A 113 9.14 8.64 -9.91
N THR A 114 9.94 8.86 -8.87
CA THR A 114 9.96 7.94 -7.72
C THR A 114 8.67 8.05 -6.89
N PRO A 115 8.36 7.07 -6.02
CA PRO A 115 7.24 7.17 -5.09
C PRO A 115 7.29 8.42 -4.21
N GLU A 116 8.48 8.80 -3.78
CA GLU A 116 8.74 10.01 -2.97
C GLU A 116 8.45 11.28 -3.77
N GLU A 117 8.86 11.34 -5.04
CA GLU A 117 8.58 12.48 -5.92
C GLU A 117 7.07 12.60 -6.19
N LEU A 118 6.37 11.48 -6.42
CA LEU A 118 4.91 11.46 -6.56
C LEU A 118 4.21 11.94 -5.29
N ALA A 119 4.68 11.52 -4.11
CA ALA A 119 4.15 11.97 -2.82
C ALA A 119 4.38 13.48 -2.60
N GLN A 120 5.55 14.00 -2.98
CA GLN A 120 5.83 15.44 -2.92
C GLN A 120 4.93 16.26 -3.86
N MET A 121 4.73 15.79 -5.09
CA MET A 121 3.82 16.44 -6.04
C MET A 121 2.38 16.41 -5.55
N LEU A 122 1.95 15.30 -4.92
CA LEU A 122 0.64 15.20 -4.29
C LEU A 122 0.49 16.16 -3.12
N MET A 123 1.49 16.26 -2.26
CA MET A 123 1.53 17.22 -1.16
C MET A 123 1.36 18.65 -1.70
N GLN A 124 2.11 19.02 -2.73
CA GLN A 124 1.99 20.35 -3.36
C GLN A 124 0.61 20.59 -3.97
N ALA A 125 0.02 19.59 -4.63
CA ALA A 125 -1.33 19.67 -5.17
C ALA A 125 -2.38 19.84 -4.05
N LEU A 126 -2.22 19.12 -2.94
CA LEU A 126 -3.09 19.21 -1.76
C LEU A 126 -2.97 20.58 -1.07
N MET A 127 -1.78 21.17 -0.97
CA MET A 127 -1.59 22.53 -0.43
C MET A 127 -2.32 23.57 -1.29
N ASN A 128 -2.18 23.48 -2.62
CA ASN A 128 -2.73 24.46 -3.54
C ASN A 128 -4.20 24.20 -3.94
N GLY A 129 -4.76 23.06 -3.53
CA GLY A 129 -6.12 22.66 -3.91
C GLY A 129 -6.27 22.33 -5.40
N ASP A 130 -5.18 21.90 -6.05
CA ASP A 130 -5.18 21.60 -7.49
C ASP A 130 -5.86 20.25 -7.77
N GLN A 131 -7.17 20.31 -7.99
CA GLN A 131 -8.01 19.16 -8.26
C GLN A 131 -7.64 18.42 -9.55
N ALA A 132 -7.14 19.12 -10.56
CA ALA A 132 -6.74 18.48 -11.82
C ALA A 132 -5.47 17.66 -11.63
N MET A 133 -4.48 18.23 -10.93
CA MET A 133 -3.24 17.55 -10.60
C MET A 133 -3.47 16.37 -9.64
N MET A 134 -4.31 16.54 -8.61
CA MET A 134 -4.69 15.45 -7.71
C MET A 134 -5.29 14.25 -8.47
N ARG A 135 -6.21 14.49 -9.42
CA ARG A 135 -6.77 13.41 -10.25
C ARG A 135 -5.73 12.74 -11.15
N ALA A 136 -4.80 13.50 -11.71
CA ALA A 136 -3.73 12.95 -12.54
C ALA A 136 -2.77 12.07 -11.72
N LEU A 137 -2.41 12.53 -10.52
CA LEU A 137 -1.57 11.78 -9.58
C LEU A 137 -2.27 10.52 -9.07
N ALA A 138 -3.57 10.58 -8.77
CA ALA A 138 -4.34 9.41 -8.37
C ALA A 138 -4.30 8.30 -9.44
N LYS A 139 -4.53 8.65 -10.71
CA LYS A 139 -4.46 7.70 -11.83
C LYS A 139 -3.07 7.06 -11.94
N GLN A 140 -2.02 7.87 -11.86
CA GLN A 140 -0.65 7.39 -11.97
C GLN A 140 -0.26 6.51 -10.78
N ALA A 141 -0.68 6.90 -9.57
CA ALA A 141 -0.45 6.13 -8.35
C ALA A 141 -1.17 4.77 -8.41
N VAL A 142 -2.41 4.71 -8.88
CA VAL A 142 -3.13 3.44 -9.08
C VAL A 142 -2.42 2.58 -10.12
N GLN A 143 -2.04 3.15 -11.27
CA GLN A 143 -1.37 2.40 -12.33
C GLN A 143 -0.02 1.80 -11.86
N ARG A 144 0.72 2.55 -11.03
CA ARG A 144 2.07 2.17 -10.57
C ARG A 144 2.07 1.31 -9.31
N PHE A 145 1.25 1.64 -8.33
CA PHE A 145 1.30 1.06 -6.99
C PHE A 145 0.24 0.01 -6.73
N ALA A 146 -0.88 0.00 -7.45
CA ALA A 146 -1.84 -1.08 -7.30
C ALA A 146 -1.20 -2.41 -7.70
N GLY A 147 -0.32 -2.43 -8.72
CA GLY A 147 0.25 -3.68 -9.22
C GLY A 147 -0.87 -4.64 -9.65
N MET A 148 -1.81 -4.12 -10.45
CA MET A 148 -2.93 -4.91 -10.97
C MET A 148 -2.38 -6.03 -11.85
N GLU A 149 -2.32 -7.25 -11.30
CA GLU A 149 -2.03 -8.47 -12.05
C GLU A 149 -3.35 -9.04 -12.60
N PRO A 150 -3.57 -9.03 -13.92
CA PRO A 150 -4.79 -9.59 -14.51
C PRO A 150 -4.97 -11.05 -14.08
N GLY A 151 -6.07 -11.36 -13.39
CA GLY A 151 -6.40 -12.73 -12.96
C GLY A 151 -6.07 -13.09 -11.51
N ARG A 152 -5.39 -12.22 -10.75
CA ARG A 152 -5.16 -12.42 -9.31
C ARG A 152 -6.26 -11.73 -8.48
N PRO A 153 -7.13 -12.47 -7.76
CA PRO A 153 -8.21 -11.88 -6.99
C PRO A 153 -7.68 -11.34 -5.65
N VAL A 154 -6.96 -10.23 -5.69
CA VAL A 154 -6.79 -9.40 -4.50
C VAL A 154 -7.99 -8.45 -4.44
N GLY A 155 -8.67 -8.38 -3.30
CA GLY A 155 -9.89 -7.59 -3.15
C GLY A 155 -9.63 -6.13 -3.56
N GLY A 156 -10.59 -5.46 -4.20
CA GLY A 156 -10.41 -4.08 -4.69
C GLY A 156 -9.91 -3.07 -3.63
N THR A 157 -10.15 -3.36 -2.35
CA THR A 157 -9.63 -2.63 -1.19
C THR A 157 -8.10 -2.72 -1.01
N TYR A 158 -7.47 -3.82 -1.43
CA TYR A 158 -6.00 -4.02 -1.38
C TYR A 158 -5.27 -3.04 -2.29
N TYR A 159 -5.77 -2.86 -3.52
CA TYR A 159 -5.19 -1.95 -4.50
C TYR A 159 -5.26 -0.49 -4.03
N LEU A 160 -6.39 -0.10 -3.44
CA LEU A 160 -6.56 1.21 -2.84
C LEU A 160 -5.56 1.41 -1.70
N TYR A 161 -5.52 0.49 -0.72
CA TYR A 161 -4.63 0.59 0.42
C TYR A 161 -3.16 0.69 0.01
N ARG A 162 -2.70 -0.18 -0.89
CA ARG A 162 -1.32 -0.19 -1.38
C ARG A 162 -0.97 1.14 -2.07
N THR A 163 -1.91 1.70 -2.83
CA THR A 163 -1.72 2.99 -3.50
C THR A 163 -1.62 4.13 -2.49
N LEU A 164 -2.58 4.23 -1.55
CA LEU A 164 -2.61 5.29 -0.55
C LEU A 164 -1.40 5.26 0.38
N ARG A 165 -0.90 4.06 0.72
CA ARG A 165 0.26 3.90 1.61
C ARG A 165 1.59 4.26 0.92
N ASN A 166 1.76 3.95 -0.36
CA ASN A 166 2.94 4.39 -1.12
C ASN A 166 3.00 5.92 -1.29
N LEU A 167 1.86 6.60 -1.20
CA LEU A 167 1.77 8.05 -1.20
C LEU A 167 1.95 8.69 0.19
N ASP A 168 2.19 7.87 1.21
CA ASP A 168 2.36 8.29 2.61
C ASP A 168 1.21 9.18 3.13
N LEU A 169 -0.02 8.83 2.75
CA LEU A 169 -1.21 9.61 3.14
C LEU A 169 -1.48 9.62 4.65
N ASP A 170 -1.01 8.60 5.37
CA ASP A 170 -1.14 8.51 6.83
C ASP A 170 -0.43 9.68 7.54
N ASN A 171 0.70 10.13 6.99
CA ASN A 171 1.48 11.25 7.53
C ASN A 171 1.27 12.57 6.76
N MET A 172 0.45 12.55 5.70
CA MET A 172 0.31 13.70 4.80
C MET A 172 -0.30 14.91 5.49
N LEU A 173 -1.29 14.72 6.37
CA LEU A 173 -1.91 15.82 7.11
C LEU A 173 -0.88 16.57 7.98
N GLU A 174 -0.03 15.81 8.69
CA GLU A 174 1.01 16.39 9.53
C GLU A 174 2.02 17.18 8.69
N LYS A 175 2.45 16.63 7.56
CA LYS A 175 3.35 17.31 6.62
C LYS A 175 2.75 18.60 6.04
N LEU A 176 1.46 18.57 5.66
CA LEU A 176 0.76 19.75 5.15
C LEU A 176 0.66 20.85 6.20
N MET A 177 0.29 20.49 7.44
CA MET A 177 0.23 21.43 8.56
C MET A 177 1.60 22.03 8.87
N GLN A 178 2.65 21.20 8.88
CA GLN A 178 4.02 21.66 9.11
C GLN A 178 4.49 22.62 8.01
N ALA A 179 4.31 22.24 6.74
CA ALA A 179 4.69 23.08 5.61
C ALA A 179 3.91 24.41 5.57
N ASN A 180 2.63 24.41 5.97
CA ASN A 180 1.84 25.63 6.08
C ASN A 180 2.38 26.55 7.18
N LYS A 181 2.74 25.98 8.34
CA LYS A 181 3.39 26.73 9.43
C LYS A 181 4.72 27.32 9.01
N ASP A 182 5.56 26.56 8.32
CA ASP A 182 6.88 27.00 7.87
C ASP A 182 6.78 28.10 6.79
N SER A 183 5.68 28.12 6.03
CA SER A 183 5.42 29.10 4.98
C SER A 183 4.71 30.36 5.48
N ALA A 184 4.06 30.29 6.65
CA ALA A 184 3.33 31.41 7.22
C ALA A 184 4.31 32.49 7.72
N GLN A 185 4.12 33.74 7.27
CA GLN A 185 4.94 34.86 7.73
C GLN A 185 4.69 35.24 9.20
N GLN A 186 3.56 34.82 9.76
CA GLN A 186 3.15 35.08 11.14
C GLN A 186 2.53 33.81 11.72
N ASP A 187 2.60 33.66 13.04
CA ASP A 187 1.96 32.55 13.74
C ASP A 187 0.45 32.57 13.51
N LEU A 188 -0.08 31.44 13.04
CA LEU A 188 -1.51 31.25 12.85
C LEU A 188 -2.25 31.33 14.19
N THR A 189 -3.41 31.96 14.19
CA THR A 189 -4.31 31.89 15.34
C THR A 189 -4.88 30.48 15.50
N LYS A 190 -5.36 30.14 16.70
CA LYS A 190 -6.01 28.85 16.97
C LYS A 190 -7.21 28.55 16.08
N LEU A 191 -7.88 29.59 15.57
CA LEU A 191 -9.02 29.43 14.66
C LEU A 191 -8.53 29.13 13.23
N GLU A 192 -7.52 29.85 12.76
CA GLU A 192 -6.91 29.62 11.44
C GLU A 192 -6.25 28.25 11.36
N GLU A 193 -5.51 27.83 12.39
CA GLU A 193 -4.93 26.47 12.43
C GLU A 193 -6.00 25.38 12.30
N ARG A 194 -7.19 25.58 12.91
CA ARG A 194 -8.30 24.63 12.81
C ARG A 194 -8.93 24.63 11.43
N LEU A 195 -9.14 25.81 10.84
CA LEU A 195 -9.69 25.94 9.49
C LEU A 195 -8.80 25.27 8.45
N GLU A 196 -7.49 25.52 8.51
CA GLU A 196 -6.50 24.92 7.61
C GLU A 196 -6.46 23.40 7.76
N LYS A 197 -6.50 22.91 9.01
CA LYS A 197 -6.56 21.47 9.29
C LYS A 197 -7.83 20.85 8.68
N ASP A 198 -8.99 21.42 8.94
CA ASP A 198 -10.28 20.91 8.45
C ASP A 198 -10.30 20.90 6.90
N GLU A 199 -9.70 21.91 6.27
CA GLU A 199 -9.59 22.00 4.82
C GLU A 199 -8.65 20.92 4.24
N PHE A 200 -7.46 20.71 4.82
CA PHE A 200 -6.56 19.65 4.39
C PHE A 200 -7.15 18.25 4.60
N GLU A 201 -7.81 18.01 5.73
CA GLU A 201 -8.56 16.77 5.97
C GLU A 201 -9.62 16.54 4.90
N SER A 202 -10.40 17.57 4.55
CA SER A 202 -11.40 17.47 3.49
C SER A 202 -10.79 17.12 2.13
N ARG A 203 -9.68 17.75 1.75
CA ARG A 203 -8.99 17.50 0.48
C ARG A 203 -8.40 16.09 0.42
N ILE A 204 -7.81 15.60 1.52
CA ILE A 204 -7.31 14.22 1.61
C ILE A 204 -8.45 13.22 1.48
N GLU A 205 -9.57 13.43 2.16
CA GLU A 205 -10.73 12.53 2.07
C GLU A 205 -11.35 12.54 0.67
N GLN A 206 -11.40 13.69 0.00
CA GLN A 206 -11.82 13.76 -1.41
C GLN A 206 -10.86 12.99 -2.34
N PHE A 207 -9.56 13.02 -2.07
CA PHE A 207 -8.57 12.27 -2.86
C PHE A 207 -8.72 10.74 -2.71
N LYS A 208 -9.18 10.27 -1.55
CA LYS A 208 -9.39 8.83 -1.27
C LYS A 208 -10.62 8.24 -1.96
N GLN A 209 -11.56 9.07 -2.42
CA GLN A 209 -12.83 8.67 -3.06
C GLN A 209 -12.67 8.44 -4.56
#